data_AF-A0A8B7XTI4-F1
#
_entry.id   AF-A0A8B7XTI4-F1
#
_cell.length_a   1.000
_cell.length_b   1.000
_cell.length_c   1.000
_cell.angle_alpha   90.00
_cell.angle_beta   90.00
_cell.angle_gamma   90.00
#
_symmetry.space_group_name_H-M   'P 1'
#
loop_
_entity.id
_entity.type
_entity.pdbx_description
1 polymer ?
#
loop_
_entity_poly.entity_id
_entity_poly.type
_entity_poly.pdbx_seq_one_letter_code
_entity_poly.pdbx_strand_id
1 'polypeptide(L)'
;MVKTGYLSLKDGQHNGEVVRAQLSKESLSLQREETFLVSPVEAEVNGPEIDSSKERTVCLRRQKIGGLGLSIKGGAEHNIPILVSRIFKDQTADQNGGLYVGDAILKVNGMSIERATHDEAVAALKNAGTEVVLTVRHFRAATPYLKQAAKLADAENQLEVQIEQSNSMPNHDSSWQTRNSALGQQQEANARQPKPEKRWVDLLSIPLLMARVSRYTPGTDKLRPNSFELVGMDSMSSGILLCHNAAELKDWLKCISANIATLNAQSMKISNNLLQPSDQILHMGWIGERLPTVMQMHTWKPKFLTIRGSDILLFNTPPVNTRDWVRCERTYKLYEVITRVYKDSELMDDRPHCFTLQTGDAVSNHHYLCTQTRSELNVWQNAIQRATQAAVSKLGTKTYGCTWRKKVVGLTFDLSTGFTLFDAQNKQAIIWRYRFSQLKGSSDDNISTVRLQFHNPNTDQVETQELECPHLRKLLHCMHAFLSTKLALVDPTFMRSTTAIPGEGPH
;
A
#
# COMPACT_ATOMS: atom_id res chain seq x y z
N MET A 1 -14.50 -4.21 -4.10
CA MET A 1 -15.17 -3.82 -5.36
C MET A 1 -14.24 -4.14 -6.51
N VAL A 2 -14.77 -4.61 -7.64
CA VAL A 2 -14.00 -4.82 -8.87
C VAL A 2 -14.43 -3.73 -9.85
N LYS A 3 -13.48 -3.08 -10.51
CA LYS A 3 -13.75 -2.02 -11.49
C LYS A 3 -12.75 -2.11 -12.63
N THR A 4 -13.21 -1.98 -13.87
CA THR A 4 -12.34 -1.84 -15.04
C THR A 4 -12.71 -0.55 -15.76
N GLY A 5 -11.72 0.18 -16.26
CA GLY A 5 -11.94 1.38 -17.06
C GLY A 5 -10.66 1.83 -17.75
N TYR A 6 -10.75 2.89 -18.54
CA TYR A 6 -9.61 3.46 -19.25
C TYR A 6 -9.23 4.77 -18.59
N LEU A 7 -7.94 4.96 -18.33
CA LEU A 7 -7.36 6.15 -17.73
C LEU A 7 -6.21 6.62 -18.60
N SER A 8 -5.81 7.88 -18.50
CA SER A 8 -4.60 8.37 -19.16
C SER A 8 -3.43 8.39 -18.18
N LEU A 9 -2.40 7.61 -18.45
CA LEU A 9 -1.16 7.60 -17.68
C LEU A 9 -0.27 8.76 -18.16
N LYS A 10 0.07 9.68 -17.25
CA LYS A 10 0.91 10.82 -17.59
C LYS A 10 2.39 10.41 -17.59
N ASP A 11 3.00 10.40 -18.77
CA ASP A 11 4.45 10.25 -18.96
C ASP A 11 5.07 11.62 -19.29
N GLY A 12 5.66 12.29 -18.28
CA GLY A 12 6.36 13.57 -18.48
C GLY A 12 5.55 14.68 -19.18
N GLN A 13 6.08 15.15 -20.33
CA GLN A 13 5.59 16.33 -21.09
C GLN A 13 4.55 16.01 -22.19
N HIS A 14 4.27 14.73 -22.50
CA HIS A 14 3.31 14.37 -23.56
C HIS A 14 1.89 14.18 -23.01
N ASN A 15 0.88 14.35 -23.88
CA ASN A 15 -0.50 13.96 -23.60
C ASN A 15 -0.51 12.46 -23.23
N GLY A 16 -1.06 12.14 -22.06
CA GLY A 16 -0.91 10.83 -21.42
C GLY A 16 -1.37 9.65 -22.28
N GLU A 17 -0.69 8.53 -22.12
CA GLU A 17 -1.00 7.27 -22.81
C GLU A 17 -2.29 6.66 -22.25
N VAL A 18 -3.20 6.18 -23.10
CA VAL A 18 -4.41 5.50 -22.64
C VAL A 18 -4.05 4.11 -22.14
N VAL A 19 -4.28 3.88 -20.85
CA VAL A 19 -4.08 2.59 -20.19
C VAL A 19 -5.42 2.03 -19.74
N ARG A 20 -5.55 0.71 -19.78
CA ARG A 20 -6.67 0.00 -19.18
C ARG A 20 -6.33 -0.29 -17.72
N ALA A 21 -7.11 0.27 -16.81
CA ALA A 21 -7.00 0.06 -15.37
C ALA A 21 -8.00 -1.01 -14.91
N GLN A 22 -7.51 -2.02 -14.20
CA GLN A 22 -8.27 -3.12 -13.63
C GLN A 22 -8.06 -3.17 -12.11
N LEU A 23 -9.04 -2.66 -11.37
CA LEU A 23 -9.10 -2.77 -9.93
C LEU A 23 -9.74 -4.10 -9.54
N SER A 24 -8.95 -4.98 -8.94
CA SER A 24 -9.41 -6.16 -8.22
C SER A 24 -9.67 -5.82 -6.75
N LYS A 25 -10.07 -6.82 -5.94
CA LYS A 25 -10.18 -6.63 -4.48
C LYS A 25 -8.84 -6.38 -3.81
N GLU A 26 -7.73 -6.82 -4.42
CA GLU A 26 -6.40 -6.90 -3.80
C GLU A 26 -5.36 -6.02 -4.50
N SER A 27 -5.59 -5.65 -5.75
CA SER A 27 -4.62 -4.94 -6.59
C SER A 27 -5.26 -3.99 -7.60
N LEU A 28 -4.51 -2.99 -8.06
CA LEU A 28 -4.79 -2.23 -9.27
C LEU A 28 -3.77 -2.62 -10.35
N SER A 29 -4.23 -3.25 -11.42
CA SER A 29 -3.41 -3.58 -12.58
C SER A 29 -3.61 -2.55 -13.70
N LEU A 30 -2.53 -2.12 -14.33
CA LEU A 30 -2.52 -1.25 -15.50
C LEU A 30 -2.03 -2.04 -16.71
N GLN A 31 -2.74 -1.93 -17.82
CA GLN A 31 -2.40 -2.57 -19.09
C GLN A 31 -2.31 -1.54 -20.20
N ARG A 32 -1.38 -1.76 -21.13
CA ARG A 32 -1.23 -0.99 -22.37
C ARG A 32 -1.66 -1.81 -23.57
N GLU A 33 -2.24 -1.17 -24.57
CA GLU A 33 -2.49 -1.79 -25.87
C GLU A 33 -1.21 -1.71 -26.72
N GLU A 34 -0.62 -2.85 -27.04
CA GLU A 34 0.51 -2.95 -27.95
C GLU A 34 0.09 -3.65 -29.24
N THR A 35 0.63 -3.19 -30.37
CA THR A 35 0.41 -3.82 -31.68
C THR A 35 1.58 -4.74 -32.00
N PHE A 36 1.26 -6.02 -32.19
CA PHE A 36 2.23 -7.05 -32.57
C PHE A 36 2.05 -7.38 -34.05
N LEU A 37 3.15 -7.54 -34.78
CA LEU A 37 3.14 -8.03 -36.15
C LEU A 37 3.19 -9.56 -36.12
N VAL A 38 2.02 -10.19 -36.31
CA VAL A 38 1.92 -11.65 -36.34
C VAL A 38 2.20 -12.12 -37.76
N SER A 39 3.30 -12.84 -37.95
CA SER A 39 3.62 -13.44 -39.25
C SER A 39 2.67 -14.60 -39.56
N PRO A 40 2.31 -14.86 -40.83
CA PRO A 40 1.39 -15.94 -41.20
C PRO A 40 1.81 -17.35 -40.72
N VAL A 41 3.09 -17.52 -40.38
CA VAL A 41 3.65 -18.78 -39.86
C VAL A 41 3.25 -19.05 -38.40
N GLU A 42 2.79 -18.06 -37.65
CA GLU A 42 2.30 -18.23 -36.27
C GLU A 42 0.80 -18.52 -36.19
N ALA A 43 0.05 -18.35 -37.28
CA ALA A 43 -1.40 -18.59 -37.32
C ALA A 43 -1.76 -20.09 -37.42
N GLU A 44 -0.85 -20.96 -37.85
CA GLU A 44 -1.10 -22.40 -38.01
C GLU A 44 -0.27 -23.30 -37.06
N VAL A 45 0.56 -22.74 -36.16
CA VAL A 45 1.34 -23.52 -35.16
C VAL A 45 0.91 -23.24 -33.72
N ASN A 46 0.02 -22.27 -33.50
CA ASN A 46 -0.66 -22.17 -32.21
C ASN A 46 -1.76 -23.24 -32.15
N GLY A 47 -1.34 -24.46 -31.76
CA GLY A 47 -2.18 -25.34 -30.97
C GLY A 47 -2.79 -24.59 -29.78
N PRO A 48 -3.80 -25.17 -29.12
CA PRO A 48 -4.75 -24.48 -28.26
C PRO A 48 -4.08 -23.52 -27.28
N GLU A 49 -4.63 -22.29 -27.15
CA GLU A 49 -4.18 -21.23 -26.27
C GLU A 49 -3.58 -21.76 -24.95
N ILE A 50 -2.26 -21.61 -24.78
CA ILE A 50 -1.60 -22.01 -23.54
C ILE A 50 -1.97 -20.99 -22.46
N ASP A 51 -2.94 -21.38 -21.65
CA ASP A 51 -3.34 -20.70 -20.43
C ASP A 51 -2.13 -20.54 -19.50
N SER A 52 -1.61 -19.31 -19.39
CA SER A 52 -0.43 -19.00 -18.56
C SER A 52 -0.65 -19.19 -17.07
N SER A 53 -1.90 -19.44 -16.64
CA SER A 53 -2.23 -19.72 -15.24
C SER A 53 -2.17 -21.22 -14.90
N LYS A 54 -2.15 -22.12 -15.89
CA LYS A 54 -2.18 -23.58 -15.66
C LYS A 54 -0.79 -24.19 -15.69
N GLU A 55 -0.56 -25.10 -14.75
CA GLU A 55 0.59 -26.02 -14.78
C GLU A 55 0.33 -27.10 -15.83
N ARG A 56 1.39 -27.46 -16.56
CA ARG A 56 1.34 -28.54 -17.54
C ARG A 56 2.50 -29.50 -17.32
N THR A 57 2.22 -30.78 -17.53
CA THR A 57 3.20 -31.86 -17.38
C THR A 57 3.69 -32.30 -18.74
N VAL A 58 5.01 -32.31 -18.93
CA VAL A 58 5.68 -32.66 -20.18
C VAL A 58 6.63 -33.82 -19.94
N CYS A 59 6.44 -34.92 -20.66
CA CYS A 59 7.28 -36.10 -20.55
C CYS A 59 8.29 -36.13 -21.71
N LEU A 60 9.58 -36.03 -21.39
CA LEU A 60 10.68 -36.10 -22.33
C LEU A 60 11.43 -37.42 -22.17
N ARG A 61 11.85 -38.01 -23.29
CA ARG A 61 12.75 -39.17 -23.29
C ARG A 61 14.13 -38.76 -23.83
N ARG A 62 15.15 -38.85 -22.98
CA ARG A 62 16.54 -38.48 -23.32
C ARG A 62 17.08 -39.34 -24.46
N GLN A 63 17.74 -38.73 -25.43
CA GLN A 63 18.43 -39.45 -26.50
C GLN A 63 19.76 -40.04 -25.99
N LYS A 64 20.23 -41.13 -26.62
CA LYS A 64 21.51 -41.79 -26.24
C LYS A 64 22.74 -40.92 -26.56
N ILE A 65 22.61 -40.04 -27.54
CA ILE A 65 23.61 -39.07 -27.98
C ILE A 65 22.86 -37.74 -28.10
N GLY A 66 23.21 -36.75 -27.27
CA GLY A 66 22.44 -35.50 -27.12
C GLY A 66 21.52 -35.50 -25.88
N GLY A 67 21.47 -34.38 -25.17
CA GLY A 67 20.73 -34.23 -23.91
C GLY A 67 19.22 -34.09 -24.09
N LEU A 68 18.57 -33.28 -23.26
CA LEU A 68 17.14 -32.98 -23.40
C LEU A 68 16.84 -31.95 -24.49
N GLY A 69 17.85 -31.32 -25.09
CA GLY A 69 17.67 -30.34 -26.15
C GLY A 69 17.07 -29.01 -25.71
N LEU A 70 17.35 -28.60 -24.46
CA LEU A 70 16.91 -27.32 -23.91
C LEU A 70 18.03 -26.64 -23.12
N SER A 71 18.01 -25.31 -23.05
CA SER A 71 18.86 -24.50 -22.16
C SER A 71 18.00 -23.84 -21.10
N ILE A 72 18.48 -23.79 -19.86
CA ILE A 72 17.81 -23.10 -18.76
C ILE A 72 18.58 -21.85 -18.31
N LYS A 73 17.86 -20.88 -17.73
CA LYS A 73 18.42 -19.69 -17.05
C LYS A 73 17.64 -19.44 -15.76
N GLY A 74 18.17 -18.59 -14.89
CA GLY A 74 17.57 -18.27 -13.59
C GLY A 74 18.00 -19.24 -12.48
N GLY A 75 17.50 -18.99 -11.28
CA GLY A 75 17.87 -19.63 -10.03
C GLY A 75 17.48 -18.79 -8.82
N ALA A 76 17.26 -19.45 -7.68
CA ALA A 76 16.88 -18.78 -6.43
C ALA A 76 17.90 -17.71 -5.98
N GLU A 77 19.18 -17.89 -6.31
CA GLU A 77 20.27 -16.95 -6.04
C GLU A 77 20.10 -15.59 -6.73
N HIS A 78 19.30 -15.53 -7.81
CA HIS A 78 19.02 -14.32 -8.56
C HIS A 78 17.56 -13.86 -8.43
N ASN A 79 16.75 -14.50 -7.58
CA ASN A 79 15.31 -14.27 -7.45
C ASN A 79 14.53 -14.42 -8.78
N ILE A 80 15.01 -15.29 -9.68
CA ILE A 80 14.39 -15.58 -10.98
C ILE A 80 14.05 -17.07 -11.02
N PRO A 81 12.83 -17.48 -11.42
CA PRO A 81 12.50 -18.89 -11.60
C PRO A 81 13.43 -19.61 -12.59
N ILE A 82 13.53 -20.94 -12.52
CA ILE A 82 14.25 -21.73 -13.53
C ILE A 82 13.45 -21.71 -14.83
N LEU A 83 13.94 -20.98 -15.84
CA LEU A 83 13.24 -20.71 -17.11
C LEU A 83 13.90 -21.44 -18.28
N VAL A 84 13.10 -22.00 -19.18
CA VAL A 84 13.55 -22.51 -20.49
C VAL A 84 13.92 -21.32 -21.37
N SER A 85 15.22 -21.13 -21.57
CA SER A 85 15.80 -20.02 -22.33
C SER A 85 15.94 -20.30 -23.82
N ARG A 86 16.12 -21.56 -24.20
CA ARG A 86 16.25 -22.02 -25.59
C ARG A 86 15.80 -23.47 -25.71
N ILE A 87 15.21 -23.81 -26.85
CA ILE A 87 14.93 -25.18 -27.28
C ILE A 87 15.73 -25.40 -28.57
N PHE A 88 16.51 -26.46 -28.62
CA PHE A 88 17.35 -26.78 -29.77
C PHE A 88 16.56 -27.58 -30.80
N LYS A 89 16.55 -27.10 -32.06
CA LYS A 89 15.86 -27.75 -33.17
C LYS A 89 16.26 -29.21 -33.33
N ASP A 90 15.31 -30.04 -33.72
CA ASP A 90 15.49 -31.46 -34.01
C ASP A 90 15.98 -32.31 -32.82
N GLN A 91 15.95 -31.78 -31.60
CA GLN A 91 16.29 -32.53 -30.37
C GLN A 91 15.03 -32.92 -29.57
N THR A 92 15.20 -33.71 -28.50
CA THR A 92 14.12 -34.26 -27.67
C THR A 92 13.04 -33.24 -27.29
N ALA A 93 13.42 -32.06 -26.79
CA ALA A 93 12.46 -31.05 -26.35
C ALA A 93 11.66 -30.42 -27.52
N ASP A 94 12.29 -30.24 -28.68
CA ASP A 94 11.67 -29.69 -29.89
C ASP A 94 10.71 -30.72 -30.52
N GLN A 95 11.17 -31.95 -30.69
CA GLN A 95 10.38 -33.06 -31.24
C GLN A 95 9.15 -33.41 -30.39
N ASN A 96 9.23 -33.18 -29.07
CA ASN A 96 8.10 -33.40 -28.17
C ASN A 96 7.00 -32.33 -28.31
N GLY A 97 7.36 -31.10 -28.71
CA GLY A 97 6.42 -29.97 -28.89
C GLY A 97 5.71 -29.49 -27.62
N GLY A 98 5.94 -30.13 -26.46
CA GLY A 98 5.29 -29.82 -25.20
C GLY A 98 5.95 -28.70 -24.39
N LEU A 99 7.14 -28.23 -24.79
CA LEU A 99 7.90 -27.15 -24.15
C LEU A 99 8.00 -25.90 -25.03
N TYR A 100 8.04 -24.73 -24.39
CA TYR A 100 8.15 -23.42 -25.02
C TYR A 100 9.23 -22.59 -24.33
N VAL A 101 9.90 -21.73 -25.09
CA VAL A 101 10.82 -20.73 -24.51
C VAL A 101 10.01 -19.77 -23.63
N GLY A 102 10.50 -19.54 -22.41
CA GLY A 102 9.82 -18.76 -21.38
C GLY A 102 9.02 -19.61 -20.38
N ASP A 103 9.03 -20.93 -20.48
CA ASP A 103 8.42 -21.77 -19.42
C ASP A 103 9.26 -21.81 -18.16
N ALA A 104 8.62 -21.62 -17.01
CA ALA A 104 9.20 -21.89 -15.71
C ALA A 104 9.05 -23.37 -15.37
N ILE A 105 10.16 -24.04 -15.08
CA ILE A 105 10.18 -25.43 -14.62
C ILE A 105 9.96 -25.43 -13.11
N LEU A 106 8.83 -26.00 -12.68
CA LEU A 106 8.42 -26.04 -11.28
C LEU A 106 8.86 -27.36 -10.62
N LYS A 107 8.79 -28.47 -11.36
CA LYS A 107 9.15 -29.80 -10.86
C LYS A 107 9.88 -30.63 -11.91
N VAL A 108 10.80 -31.49 -11.46
CA VAL A 108 11.49 -32.51 -12.26
C VAL A 108 11.25 -33.87 -11.60
N ASN A 109 10.64 -34.81 -12.33
CA ASN A 109 10.24 -36.13 -11.83
C ASN A 109 9.44 -36.07 -10.52
N GLY A 110 8.57 -35.07 -10.37
CA GLY A 110 7.75 -34.84 -9.18
C GLY A 110 8.43 -34.09 -8.04
N MET A 111 9.75 -33.88 -8.10
CA MET A 111 10.49 -33.08 -7.10
C MET A 111 10.44 -31.59 -7.45
N SER A 112 10.04 -30.76 -6.50
CA SER A 112 9.96 -29.29 -6.69
C SER A 112 11.35 -28.66 -6.74
N ILE A 113 11.55 -27.78 -7.73
CA ILE A 113 12.78 -27.01 -7.94
C ILE A 113 12.53 -25.49 -7.94
N GLU A 114 11.37 -25.04 -7.46
CA GLU A 114 10.99 -23.61 -7.44
C GLU A 114 11.94 -22.72 -6.61
N ARG A 115 12.61 -23.32 -5.61
CA ARG A 115 13.59 -22.65 -4.76
C ARG A 115 15.01 -23.17 -4.97
N ALA A 116 15.24 -23.94 -6.02
CA ALA A 116 16.55 -24.45 -6.36
C ALA A 116 17.42 -23.34 -6.93
N THR A 117 18.72 -23.40 -6.64
CA THR A 117 19.72 -22.61 -7.35
C THR A 117 19.88 -23.08 -8.79
N HIS A 118 20.50 -22.28 -9.65
CA HIS A 118 20.77 -22.68 -11.04
C HIS A 118 21.47 -24.05 -11.12
N ASP A 119 22.53 -24.25 -10.32
CA ASP A 119 23.33 -25.47 -10.34
C ASP A 119 22.55 -26.69 -9.84
N GLU A 120 21.74 -26.52 -8.80
CA GLU A 120 20.84 -27.58 -8.30
C GLU A 120 19.80 -28.00 -9.34
N ALA A 121 19.23 -27.03 -10.07
CA ALA A 121 18.29 -27.31 -11.15
C ALA A 121 18.96 -28.03 -12.34
N VAL A 122 20.18 -27.64 -12.71
CA VAL A 122 20.99 -28.34 -13.72
C VAL A 122 21.29 -29.77 -13.28
N ALA A 123 21.69 -29.97 -12.01
CA ALA A 123 21.96 -31.28 -11.45
C ALA A 123 20.70 -32.16 -11.46
N ALA A 124 19.54 -31.62 -11.07
CA ALA A 124 18.26 -32.33 -11.11
C ALA A 124 17.90 -32.78 -12.53
N LEU A 125 18.05 -31.90 -13.54
CA LEU A 125 17.77 -32.22 -14.94
C LEU A 125 18.76 -33.21 -15.55
N LYS A 126 20.03 -33.22 -15.10
CA LYS A 126 21.04 -34.20 -15.52
C LYS A 126 20.78 -35.58 -14.89
N ASN A 127 20.40 -35.62 -13.62
CA ASN A 127 20.21 -36.85 -12.85
C ASN A 127 18.80 -37.47 -13.00
N ALA A 128 17.88 -36.82 -13.73
CA ALA A 128 16.51 -37.26 -13.94
C ALA A 128 16.35 -38.57 -14.76
N GLY A 129 17.43 -39.22 -15.18
CA GLY A 129 17.40 -40.48 -15.91
C GLY A 129 16.98 -40.36 -17.38
N THR A 130 16.51 -41.48 -17.94
CA THR A 130 16.13 -41.61 -19.36
C THR A 130 14.76 -41.00 -19.65
N GLU A 131 13.80 -41.13 -18.73
CA GLU A 131 12.48 -40.51 -18.83
C GLU A 131 12.38 -39.37 -17.81
N VAL A 132 12.12 -38.17 -18.31
CA VAL A 132 12.10 -36.94 -17.53
C VAL A 132 10.73 -36.32 -17.62
N VAL A 133 10.04 -36.21 -16.49
CA VAL A 133 8.72 -35.59 -16.37
C VAL A 133 8.90 -34.18 -15.79
N LEU A 134 8.57 -33.17 -16.57
CA LEU A 134 8.67 -31.77 -16.19
C LEU A 134 7.28 -31.20 -15.91
N THR A 135 7.08 -30.60 -14.74
CA THR A 135 5.90 -29.75 -14.50
C THR A 135 6.31 -28.31 -14.74
N VAL A 136 5.67 -27.65 -15.70
CA VAL A 136 6.03 -26.31 -16.14
C VAL A 136 4.83 -25.37 -16.15
N ARG A 137 5.09 -24.05 -16.06
CA ARG A 137 4.09 -22.99 -16.24
C ARG A 137 4.65 -21.93 -17.16
N HIS A 138 3.83 -21.44 -18.09
CA HIS A 138 4.31 -20.47 -19.08
C HIS A 138 4.49 -19.07 -18.46
N PHE A 139 5.72 -18.57 -18.40
CA PHE A 139 6.06 -17.29 -17.77
C PHE A 139 6.22 -16.19 -18.84
N ARG A 140 5.07 -15.63 -19.27
CA ARG A 140 4.97 -14.70 -20.42
C ARG A 140 5.88 -13.46 -20.33
N ALA A 141 6.16 -12.97 -19.12
CA ALA A 141 6.97 -11.78 -18.90
C ALA A 141 8.45 -11.95 -19.30
N ALA A 142 8.99 -13.18 -19.32
CA ALA A 142 10.40 -13.43 -19.67
C ALA A 142 10.61 -13.76 -21.17
N THR A 143 9.55 -14.16 -21.89
CA THR A 143 9.61 -14.62 -23.28
C THR A 143 10.24 -13.60 -24.26
N PRO A 144 9.97 -12.28 -24.17
CA PRO A 144 10.60 -11.29 -25.07
C PRO A 144 12.12 -11.20 -24.89
N TYR A 145 12.59 -11.19 -23.64
CA TYR A 145 14.01 -11.06 -23.30
C TYR A 145 14.83 -12.30 -23.69
N LEU A 146 14.25 -13.50 -23.50
CA LEU A 146 14.90 -14.77 -23.86
C LEU A 146 14.99 -14.95 -25.37
N LYS A 147 13.95 -14.58 -26.12
CA LYS A 147 13.96 -14.64 -27.60
C LYS A 147 14.96 -13.65 -28.22
N GLN A 148 15.15 -12.47 -27.63
CA GLN A 148 16.16 -11.50 -28.08
C GLN A 148 17.59 -12.00 -27.81
N ALA A 149 17.85 -12.57 -26.63
CA ALA A 149 19.14 -13.16 -26.29
C ALA A 149 19.49 -14.39 -27.17
N ALA A 150 18.49 -15.20 -27.55
CA ALA A 150 18.69 -16.33 -28.45
C ALA A 150 19.05 -15.88 -29.88
N LYS A 151 18.40 -14.83 -30.40
CA LYS A 151 18.72 -14.25 -31.72
C LYS A 151 20.12 -13.62 -31.79
N LEU A 152 20.57 -12.98 -30.71
CA LEU A 152 21.92 -12.40 -30.62
C LEU A 152 23.00 -13.48 -30.59
N ALA A 153 22.81 -14.55 -29.83
CA ALA A 153 23.74 -15.66 -29.79
C ALA A 153 23.77 -16.50 -31.08
N ASP A 154 22.66 -16.58 -31.82
CA ASP A 154 22.64 -17.23 -33.15
C ASP A 154 23.32 -16.35 -34.22
N ALA A 155 23.37 -15.03 -34.04
CA ALA A 155 24.11 -14.10 -34.90
C ALA A 155 25.62 -14.10 -34.64
N GLU A 156 26.05 -14.26 -33.38
CA GLU A 156 27.48 -14.41 -33.02
C GLU A 156 28.08 -15.72 -33.56
N ASN A 157 27.35 -16.83 -33.53
CA ASN A 157 27.79 -18.10 -34.13
C ASN A 157 27.90 -18.07 -35.66
N GLN A 158 27.25 -17.10 -36.34
CA GLN A 158 27.35 -16.94 -37.81
C GLN A 158 28.56 -16.09 -38.23
N LEU A 159 29.15 -15.32 -37.30
CA LEU A 159 30.33 -14.50 -37.56
C LEU A 159 31.63 -15.31 -37.45
N GLU A 160 31.67 -16.40 -36.67
CA GLU A 160 32.85 -17.28 -36.57
C GLU A 160 33.07 -18.19 -37.80
N VAL A 161 32.05 -18.38 -38.66
CA VAL A 161 32.17 -19.26 -39.85
C VAL A 161 32.66 -18.49 -41.10
N GLN A 162 32.73 -17.15 -41.07
CA GLN A 162 33.09 -16.34 -42.24
C GLN A 162 34.58 -15.99 -42.37
N ILE A 163 35.44 -16.36 -41.42
CA ILE A 163 36.88 -16.00 -41.45
C ILE A 163 37.75 -17.04 -42.19
N GLU A 164 37.23 -18.23 -42.54
CA GLU A 164 38.05 -19.29 -43.18
C GLU A 164 37.83 -19.52 -44.68
N GLN A 165 37.07 -18.68 -45.40
CA GLN A 165 36.80 -18.91 -46.83
C GLN A 165 37.06 -17.72 -47.77
N SER A 166 38.00 -16.83 -47.43
CA SER A 166 38.53 -15.85 -48.39
C SER A 166 39.78 -16.39 -49.09
N ASN A 167 39.61 -17.33 -50.03
CA ASN A 167 40.62 -17.56 -51.08
C ASN A 167 39.99 -18.30 -52.27
N SER A 168 39.38 -17.57 -53.20
CA SER A 168 39.49 -17.75 -54.66
C SER A 168 38.38 -17.00 -55.41
N MET A 169 38.77 -16.09 -56.31
CA MET A 169 37.99 -15.63 -57.47
C MET A 169 37.94 -16.76 -58.52
N PRO A 170 36.90 -16.88 -59.39
CA PRO A 170 36.76 -16.06 -60.61
C PRO A 170 35.29 -15.65 -60.92
N ASN A 171 35.04 -14.45 -61.45
CA ASN A 171 35.06 -13.97 -62.85
C ASN A 171 33.77 -14.26 -63.67
N HIS A 172 33.33 -13.20 -64.35
CA HIS A 172 32.25 -13.07 -65.34
C HIS A 172 32.01 -14.30 -66.25
N ASP A 173 30.76 -14.61 -66.63
CA ASP A 173 30.14 -14.06 -67.84
C ASP A 173 28.70 -14.57 -68.08
N SER A 174 28.00 -13.89 -68.98
CA SER A 174 26.57 -13.94 -69.28
C SER A 174 26.24 -14.96 -70.39
N SER A 175 25.14 -15.71 -70.33
CA SER A 175 24.30 -15.97 -71.52
C SER A 175 22.92 -16.59 -71.23
N TRP A 176 21.93 -16.01 -71.90
CA TRP A 176 20.53 -16.38 -72.16
C TRP A 176 20.19 -17.86 -72.35
N GLN A 177 19.01 -18.29 -71.85
CA GLN A 177 17.88 -18.79 -72.68
C GLN A 177 16.68 -19.30 -71.84
N THR A 178 15.58 -18.54 -71.93
CA THR A 178 14.19 -18.95 -72.24
C THR A 178 13.64 -20.31 -71.78
N ARG A 179 12.58 -20.28 -70.95
CA ARG A 179 11.23 -20.74 -71.37
C ARG A 179 10.15 -20.40 -70.33
N ASN A 180 9.14 -19.67 -70.83
CA ASN A 180 7.84 -19.48 -70.21
C ASN A 180 7.16 -20.83 -69.92
N SER A 181 6.67 -21.02 -68.69
CA SER A 181 5.35 -21.62 -68.44
C SER A 181 4.97 -21.42 -66.98
N ALA A 182 4.03 -20.52 -66.72
CA ALA A 182 3.04 -20.54 -65.62
C ALA A 182 2.49 -19.12 -65.38
N LEU A 183 1.67 -18.64 -66.31
CA LEU A 183 0.62 -17.69 -65.98
C LEU A 183 -0.40 -18.44 -65.12
N GLY A 184 -0.24 -18.34 -63.81
CA GLY A 184 -1.13 -19.04 -62.87
C GLY A 184 -0.64 -19.04 -61.43
N GLN A 185 -0.08 -17.94 -60.92
CA GLN A 185 0.19 -17.80 -59.48
C GLN A 185 0.41 -16.36 -58.98
N GLN A 186 -0.12 -15.35 -59.69
CA GLN A 186 -0.03 -13.95 -59.24
C GLN A 186 -1.18 -13.48 -58.33
N GLN A 187 -1.96 -14.41 -57.76
CA GLN A 187 -3.04 -14.09 -56.80
C GLN A 187 -2.83 -14.64 -55.37
N GLU A 188 -1.67 -15.23 -55.04
CA GLU A 188 -1.39 -15.69 -53.66
C GLU A 188 -0.20 -15.00 -52.97
N ALA A 189 0.50 -14.09 -53.65
CA ALA A 189 1.62 -13.36 -53.04
C ALA A 189 1.20 -12.17 -52.13
N ASN A 190 -0.09 -11.80 -52.12
CA ASN A 190 -0.61 -10.72 -51.25
C ASN A 190 -1.23 -11.23 -49.93
N ALA A 191 -1.27 -12.54 -49.68
CA ALA A 191 -1.90 -13.10 -48.47
C ALA A 191 -0.94 -13.27 -47.27
N ARG A 192 0.35 -12.97 -47.42
CA ARG A 192 1.40 -13.24 -46.41
C ARG A 192 2.04 -12.00 -45.78
N GLN A 193 1.31 -10.89 -45.71
CA GLN A 193 1.78 -9.74 -44.91
C GLN A 193 1.49 -9.98 -43.42
N PRO A 194 2.43 -9.70 -42.51
CA PRO A 194 2.19 -9.83 -41.08
C PRO A 194 1.02 -8.94 -40.69
N LYS A 195 0.00 -9.52 -40.06
CA LYS A 195 -1.20 -8.77 -39.66
C LYS A 195 -0.91 -8.07 -38.33
N PRO A 196 -1.19 -6.76 -38.21
CA PRO A 196 -1.12 -6.08 -36.94
C PRO A 196 -2.25 -6.60 -36.03
N GLU A 197 -1.89 -7.24 -34.93
CA GLU A 197 -2.81 -7.66 -33.89
C GLU A 197 -2.59 -6.81 -32.63
N LYS A 198 -3.67 -6.21 -32.10
CA LYS A 198 -3.65 -5.43 -30.87
C LYS A 198 -3.88 -6.33 -29.68
N ARG A 199 -2.97 -6.31 -28.69
CA ARG A 199 -3.10 -7.08 -27.44
C ARG A 199 -2.85 -6.18 -26.23
N TRP A 200 -3.56 -6.47 -25.15
CA TRP A 200 -3.33 -5.83 -23.85
C TRP A 200 -2.17 -6.51 -23.14
N VAL A 201 -1.17 -5.73 -22.75
CA VAL A 201 0.02 -6.18 -22.03
C VAL A 201 0.03 -5.55 -20.64
N ASP A 202 0.26 -6.35 -19.60
CA ASP A 202 0.38 -5.87 -18.23
C ASP A 202 1.61 -4.96 -18.10
N LEU A 203 1.39 -3.71 -17.71
CA LEU A 203 2.45 -2.76 -17.36
C LEU A 203 2.88 -2.92 -15.91
N LEU A 204 1.90 -2.97 -15.01
CA LEU A 204 2.11 -2.86 -13.57
C LEU A 204 0.93 -3.44 -12.80
N SER A 205 1.16 -4.04 -11.63
CA SER A 205 0.11 -4.37 -10.68
C SER A 205 0.50 -3.96 -9.27
N ILE A 206 -0.26 -3.04 -8.67
CA ILE A 206 0.01 -2.50 -7.33
C ILE A 206 -0.90 -3.16 -6.30
N PRO A 207 -0.36 -3.86 -5.29
CA PRO A 207 -1.15 -4.35 -4.16
C PRO A 207 -1.79 -3.21 -3.36
N LEU A 208 -3.05 -3.39 -2.97
CA LEU A 208 -3.84 -2.40 -2.25
C LEU A 208 -3.68 -2.48 -0.72
N LEU A 209 -3.16 -3.58 -0.18
CA LEU A 209 -2.92 -3.69 1.26
C LEU A 209 -1.94 -2.59 1.70
N MET A 210 -2.38 -1.73 2.63
CA MET A 210 -1.61 -0.58 3.10
C MET A 210 -1.12 0.35 1.97
N ALA A 211 -1.77 0.36 0.81
CA ALA A 211 -1.49 1.33 -0.24
C ALA A 211 -2.02 2.71 0.13
N ARG A 212 -1.48 3.76 -0.50
CA ARG A 212 -1.95 5.14 -0.39
C ARG A 212 -2.38 5.69 -1.73
N VAL A 213 -3.40 6.53 -1.70
CA VAL A 213 -3.78 7.35 -2.85
C VAL A 213 -3.38 8.80 -2.59
N SER A 214 -2.78 9.46 -3.58
CA SER A 214 -2.46 10.88 -3.53
C SER A 214 -3.05 11.62 -4.72
N ARG A 215 -3.66 12.77 -4.46
CA ARG A 215 -4.12 13.72 -5.48
C ARG A 215 -3.23 14.95 -5.60
N TYR A 216 -2.19 15.04 -4.78
CA TYR A 216 -1.35 16.23 -4.67
C TYR A 216 0.00 16.00 -5.29
N THR A 217 0.61 17.08 -5.78
CA THR A 217 2.01 17.06 -6.18
C THR A 217 2.88 16.81 -4.94
N PRO A 218 3.84 15.87 -4.99
CA PRO A 218 4.56 15.42 -3.79
C PRO A 218 5.28 16.59 -3.11
N GLY A 219 5.16 16.67 -1.79
CA GLY A 219 5.75 17.76 -1.00
C GLY A 219 5.00 19.10 -1.04
N THR A 220 3.94 19.24 -1.84
CA THR A 220 3.20 20.51 -1.98
C THR A 220 1.73 20.37 -1.59
N ASP A 221 1.04 21.49 -1.46
CA ASP A 221 -0.42 21.60 -1.34
C ASP A 221 -1.15 21.65 -2.69
N LYS A 222 -0.42 21.65 -3.81
CA LYS A 222 -0.99 21.76 -5.16
C LYS A 222 -1.76 20.49 -5.55
N LEU A 223 -3.07 20.62 -5.63
CA LEU A 223 -3.98 19.58 -6.12
C LEU A 223 -3.77 19.33 -7.61
N ARG A 224 -3.67 18.06 -8.00
CA ARG A 224 -3.70 17.65 -9.40
C ARG A 224 -5.17 17.51 -9.84
N PRO A 225 -5.64 18.31 -10.80
CA PRO A 225 -7.02 18.24 -11.25
C PRO A 225 -7.29 16.89 -11.92
N ASN A 226 -8.46 16.31 -11.65
CA ASN A 226 -8.95 15.06 -12.24
C ASN A 226 -7.94 13.90 -12.25
N SER A 227 -6.97 13.87 -11.34
CA SER A 227 -5.93 12.85 -11.35
C SER A 227 -5.58 12.38 -9.95
N PHE A 228 -5.03 11.17 -9.91
CA PHE A 228 -4.56 10.54 -8.70
C PHE A 228 -3.33 9.68 -9.00
N GLU A 229 -2.64 9.31 -7.94
CA GLU A 229 -1.50 8.41 -7.95
C GLU A 229 -1.72 7.38 -6.85
N LEU A 230 -1.66 6.10 -7.19
CA LEU A 230 -1.67 5.00 -6.24
C LEU A 230 -0.22 4.59 -5.97
N VAL A 231 0.13 4.50 -4.69
CA VAL A 231 1.45 4.04 -4.26
C VAL A 231 1.29 2.86 -3.32
N GLY A 232 1.89 1.74 -3.68
CA GLY A 232 1.93 0.52 -2.87
C GLY A 232 2.75 0.67 -1.60
N MET A 233 2.62 -0.30 -0.70
CA MET A 233 3.38 -0.37 0.55
C MET A 233 4.90 -0.44 0.32
N ASP A 234 5.31 -1.07 -0.78
CA ASP A 234 6.67 -1.21 -1.28
C ASP A 234 7.21 0.06 -1.98
N SER A 235 6.46 1.17 -1.93
CA SER A 235 6.75 2.43 -2.64
C SER A 235 6.62 2.36 -4.16
N MET A 236 6.08 1.26 -4.71
CA MET A 236 5.78 1.16 -6.14
C MET A 236 4.64 2.12 -6.51
N SER A 237 4.86 2.99 -7.50
CA SER A 237 3.89 4.00 -7.92
C SER A 237 3.22 3.61 -9.24
N SER A 238 1.93 3.93 -9.36
CA SER A 238 1.17 3.79 -10.61
C SER A 238 1.59 4.78 -11.69
N GLY A 239 2.40 5.79 -11.33
CA GLY A 239 2.43 7.04 -12.06
C GLY A 239 1.14 7.84 -11.86
N ILE A 240 1.04 9.00 -12.50
CA ILE A 240 -0.13 9.88 -12.39
C ILE A 240 -1.19 9.41 -13.37
N LEU A 241 -2.33 8.95 -12.84
CA LEU A 241 -3.49 8.52 -13.60
C LEU A 241 -4.50 9.68 -13.70
N LEU A 242 -4.82 10.08 -14.92
CA LEU A 242 -5.79 11.12 -15.25
C LEU A 242 -7.14 10.48 -15.61
N CYS A 243 -8.19 11.00 -14.99
CA CYS A 243 -9.59 10.72 -15.28
C CYS A 243 -10.16 11.78 -16.21
N HIS A 244 -11.19 11.41 -16.96
CA HIS A 244 -11.85 12.30 -17.92
C HIS A 244 -12.58 13.45 -17.22
N ASN A 245 -13.13 13.18 -16.03
CA ASN A 245 -13.86 14.19 -15.25
C ASN A 245 -13.81 13.90 -13.75
N ALA A 246 -14.30 14.85 -12.96
CA ALA A 246 -14.30 14.78 -11.50
C ALA A 246 -15.20 13.66 -10.94
N ALA A 247 -16.27 13.28 -11.65
CA ALA A 247 -17.17 12.22 -11.22
C ALA A 247 -16.51 10.84 -11.35
N GLU A 248 -15.82 10.59 -12.46
CA GLU A 248 -15.00 9.40 -12.66
C GLU A 248 -13.88 9.32 -11.61
N LEU A 249 -13.17 10.42 -11.37
CA LEU A 249 -12.15 10.49 -10.31
C LEU A 249 -12.75 10.09 -8.95
N LYS A 250 -13.88 10.69 -8.57
CA LYS A 250 -14.56 10.39 -7.30
C LYS A 250 -14.93 8.92 -7.17
N ASP A 251 -15.41 8.30 -8.25
CA ASP A 251 -15.78 6.88 -8.26
C ASP A 251 -14.56 5.96 -8.12
N TRP A 252 -13.48 6.23 -8.86
CA TRP A 252 -12.21 5.50 -8.70
C TRP A 252 -11.66 5.60 -7.29
N LEU A 253 -11.57 6.81 -6.72
CA LEU A 253 -11.09 7.03 -5.36
C LEU A 253 -11.96 6.28 -4.34
N LYS A 254 -13.28 6.32 -4.50
CA LYS A 254 -14.22 5.60 -3.62
C LYS A 254 -13.97 4.09 -3.66
N CYS A 255 -13.86 3.49 -4.85
CA CYS A 255 -13.64 2.06 -4.99
C CYS A 255 -12.27 1.63 -4.45
N ILE A 256 -11.21 2.39 -4.74
CA ILE A 256 -9.85 2.12 -4.29
C ILE A 256 -9.77 2.23 -2.76
N SER A 257 -10.21 3.35 -2.18
CA SER A 257 -10.21 3.55 -0.72
C SER A 257 -11.02 2.46 0.01
N ALA A 258 -12.16 2.03 -0.54
CA ALA A 258 -12.96 0.95 0.04
C ALA A 258 -12.22 -0.40 0.05
N ASN A 259 -11.49 -0.73 -1.01
CA ASN A 259 -10.69 -1.96 -1.07
C ASN A 259 -9.51 -1.89 -0.09
N ILE A 260 -8.77 -0.79 -0.05
CA ILE A 260 -7.67 -0.56 0.90
C ILE A 260 -8.18 -0.71 2.33
N ALA A 261 -9.31 -0.05 2.67
CA ALA A 261 -9.90 -0.14 4.01
C ALA A 261 -10.29 -1.58 4.38
N THR A 262 -10.82 -2.34 3.42
CA THR A 262 -11.21 -3.74 3.63
C THR A 262 -9.99 -4.63 3.90
N LEU A 263 -8.92 -4.48 3.12
CA LEU A 263 -7.67 -5.24 3.28
C LEU A 263 -6.96 -4.87 4.58
N ASN A 264 -6.91 -3.58 4.93
CA ASN A 264 -6.36 -3.14 6.20
C ASN A 264 -7.17 -3.73 7.37
N ALA A 265 -8.50 -3.76 7.29
CA ALA A 265 -9.33 -4.39 8.33
C ALA A 265 -9.07 -5.90 8.46
N GLN A 266 -8.90 -6.61 7.35
CA GLN A 266 -8.53 -8.04 7.35
C GLN A 266 -7.15 -8.26 7.97
N SER A 267 -6.15 -7.46 7.59
CA SER A 267 -4.80 -7.51 8.13
C SER A 267 -4.76 -7.21 9.63
N MET A 268 -5.53 -6.21 10.10
CA MET A 268 -5.70 -5.92 11.53
C MET A 268 -6.31 -7.11 12.27
N LYS A 269 -7.36 -7.73 11.71
CA LYS A 269 -8.00 -8.90 12.33
C LYS A 269 -7.02 -10.06 12.51
N ILE A 270 -6.24 -10.37 11.47
CA ILE A 270 -5.22 -11.43 11.52
C ILE A 270 -4.15 -11.10 12.56
N SER A 271 -3.64 -9.86 12.56
CA SER A 271 -2.63 -9.41 13.52
C SER A 271 -3.15 -9.47 14.96
N ASN A 272 -4.39 -9.05 15.18
CA ASN A 272 -5.02 -9.03 16.50
C ASN A 272 -5.26 -10.42 17.09
N ASN A 273 -5.33 -11.48 16.28
CA ASN A 273 -5.38 -12.86 16.78
C ASN A 273 -4.10 -13.25 17.55
N LEU A 274 -2.98 -12.55 17.29
CA LEU A 274 -1.69 -12.77 17.93
C LEU A 274 -1.42 -11.77 19.06
N LEU A 275 -2.31 -10.79 19.28
CA LEU A 275 -2.13 -9.71 20.24
C LEU A 275 -3.09 -9.87 21.43
N GLN A 276 -2.62 -9.48 22.61
CA GLN A 276 -3.47 -9.38 23.79
C GLN A 276 -4.56 -8.32 23.56
N PRO A 277 -5.77 -8.47 24.13
CA PRO A 277 -6.85 -7.49 23.99
C PRO A 277 -6.43 -6.05 24.34
N SER A 278 -5.49 -5.92 25.27
CA SER A 278 -4.91 -4.64 25.71
C SER A 278 -4.12 -3.90 24.65
N ASP A 279 -3.60 -4.61 23.64
CA ASP A 279 -2.59 -4.15 22.67
C ASP A 279 -3.07 -4.33 21.22
N GLN A 280 -4.35 -4.62 21.02
CA GLN A 280 -4.94 -4.79 19.70
C GLN A 280 -4.90 -3.48 18.89
N ILE A 281 -4.74 -3.65 17.58
CA ILE A 281 -4.82 -2.58 16.59
C ILE A 281 -6.30 -2.27 16.36
N LEU A 282 -6.68 -1.02 16.62
CA LEU A 282 -8.07 -0.56 16.55
C LEU A 282 -8.37 0.10 15.20
N HIS A 283 -7.39 0.80 14.63
CA HIS A 283 -7.49 1.42 13.31
C HIS A 283 -6.10 1.74 12.76
N MET A 284 -5.93 1.74 11.44
CA MET A 284 -4.68 2.11 10.79
C MET A 284 -4.91 2.62 9.37
N GLY A 285 -4.04 3.51 8.91
CA GLY A 285 -4.07 4.01 7.53
C GLY A 285 -3.14 5.20 7.30
N TRP A 286 -3.05 5.60 6.04
CA TRP A 286 -2.28 6.77 5.64
C TRP A 286 -3.01 8.08 5.94
N ILE A 287 -2.24 9.06 6.38
CA ILE A 287 -2.64 10.46 6.57
C ILE A 287 -1.61 11.37 5.90
N GLY A 288 -2.02 12.56 5.47
CA GLY A 288 -1.08 13.63 5.16
C GLY A 288 -0.75 14.39 6.45
N GLU A 289 0.51 14.68 6.69
CA GLU A 289 0.98 15.56 7.76
C GLU A 289 1.64 16.79 7.16
N ARG A 290 1.27 17.97 7.65
CA ARG A 290 1.93 19.22 7.32
C ARG A 290 3.14 19.42 8.22
N LEU A 291 4.31 19.65 7.63
CA LEU A 291 5.54 19.93 8.35
C LEU A 291 5.66 21.43 8.67
N PRO A 292 6.33 21.78 9.78
CA PRO A 292 6.72 23.16 10.06
C PRO A 292 7.56 23.71 8.90
N THR A 293 7.24 24.93 8.45
CA THR A 293 7.85 25.58 7.29
C THR A 293 9.30 25.99 7.57
N VAL A 294 10.24 25.04 7.54
CA VAL A 294 11.68 25.35 7.68
C VAL A 294 12.33 25.61 6.31
N MET A 295 11.81 25.01 5.23
CA MET A 295 12.25 25.26 3.85
C MET A 295 11.07 25.09 2.89
N GLN A 296 10.87 26.06 1.99
CA GLN A 296 9.69 26.25 1.13
C GLN A 296 9.31 25.10 0.18
N MET A 297 10.03 23.97 0.18
CA MET A 297 9.90 22.93 -0.86
C MET A 297 9.04 21.73 -0.44
N HIS A 298 8.87 21.43 0.85
CA HIS A 298 8.15 20.23 1.32
C HIS A 298 7.24 20.52 2.53
N THR A 299 6.06 21.09 2.26
CA THR A 299 5.07 21.40 3.31
C THR A 299 4.29 20.18 3.79
N TRP A 300 4.16 19.13 2.97
CA TRP A 300 3.35 17.96 3.30
C TRP A 300 4.07 16.64 3.08
N LYS A 301 3.95 15.71 4.04
CA LYS A 301 4.46 14.33 3.94
C LYS A 301 3.38 13.30 4.27
N PRO A 302 3.37 12.14 3.60
CA PRO A 302 2.53 11.03 4.01
C PRO A 302 3.10 10.39 5.28
N LYS A 303 2.22 10.08 6.24
CA LYS A 303 2.54 9.29 7.43
C LYS A 303 1.54 8.16 7.56
N PHE A 304 1.98 7.04 8.11
CA PHE A 304 1.09 5.94 8.47
C PHE A 304 0.73 6.07 9.95
N LEU A 305 -0.55 6.31 10.22
CA LEU A 305 -1.08 6.47 11.56
C LEU A 305 -1.72 5.16 12.01
N THR A 306 -1.52 4.77 13.26
CA THR A 306 -2.11 3.57 13.85
C THR A 306 -2.60 3.86 15.26
N ILE A 307 -3.77 3.32 15.61
CA ILE A 307 -4.28 3.28 16.97
C ILE A 307 -4.12 1.85 17.48
N ARG A 308 -3.33 1.66 18.53
CA ARG A 308 -3.05 0.34 19.12
C ARG A 308 -3.14 0.41 20.63
N GLY A 309 -4.00 -0.42 21.22
CA GLY A 309 -4.24 -0.41 22.66
C GLY A 309 -4.65 0.97 23.15
N SER A 310 -3.81 1.58 24.00
CA SER A 310 -4.03 2.93 24.55
C SER A 310 -3.21 4.03 23.88
N ASP A 311 -2.59 3.71 22.74
CA ASP A 311 -1.61 4.57 22.08
C ASP A 311 -2.00 4.90 20.63
N ILE A 312 -1.65 6.12 20.21
CA ILE A 312 -1.56 6.55 18.82
C ILE A 312 -0.09 6.49 18.41
N LEU A 313 0.20 5.84 17.29
CA LEU A 313 1.53 5.60 16.77
C LEU A 313 1.65 6.19 15.36
N LEU A 314 2.73 6.93 15.10
CA LEU A 314 3.01 7.55 13.81
C LEU A 314 4.26 6.93 13.18
N PHE A 315 4.14 6.47 11.93
CA PHE A 315 5.23 5.84 11.17
C PHE A 315 5.47 6.56 9.84
N ASN A 316 6.69 6.46 9.31
CA ASN A 316 6.99 6.86 7.93
C ASN A 316 6.56 5.81 6.90
N THR A 317 6.56 4.54 7.30
CA THR A 317 6.17 3.39 6.47
C THR A 317 5.23 2.48 7.28
N PRO A 318 4.32 1.75 6.63
CA PRO A 318 3.43 0.84 7.35
C PRO A 318 4.21 -0.24 8.10
N PRO A 319 3.86 -0.57 9.36
CA PRO A 319 4.51 -1.65 10.09
C PRO A 319 4.00 -3.00 9.58
N VAL A 320 4.88 -3.80 8.97
CA VAL A 320 4.53 -5.09 8.34
C VAL A 320 4.81 -6.24 9.29
N ASN A 321 5.95 -6.20 9.96
CA ASN A 321 6.41 -7.25 10.86
C ASN A 321 6.43 -6.78 12.32
N THR A 322 6.50 -7.72 13.27
CA THR A 322 6.54 -7.43 14.71
C THR A 322 7.64 -6.42 15.09
N ARG A 323 8.78 -6.46 14.38
CA ARG A 323 9.92 -5.54 14.60
C ARG A 323 9.66 -4.11 14.13
N ASP A 324 8.72 -3.88 13.23
CA ASP A 324 8.47 -2.54 12.70
C ASP A 324 7.70 -1.68 13.71
N TRP A 325 6.93 -2.31 14.60
CA TRP A 325 6.16 -1.64 15.63
C TRP A 325 7.02 -0.86 16.63
N VAL A 326 8.28 -1.27 16.84
CA VAL A 326 9.23 -0.53 17.69
C VAL A 326 9.94 0.60 16.95
N ARG A 327 9.83 0.66 15.61
CA ARG A 327 10.40 1.73 14.76
C ARG A 327 9.47 2.93 14.59
N CYS A 328 8.44 3.03 15.44
CA CYS A 328 7.52 4.15 15.49
C CYS A 328 8.30 5.47 15.72
N GLU A 329 7.94 6.53 14.99
CA GLU A 329 8.58 7.84 15.10
C GLU A 329 8.10 8.63 16.31
N ARG A 330 6.79 8.54 16.58
CA ARG A 330 6.11 9.22 17.68
C ARG A 330 4.99 8.35 18.24
N THR A 331 4.93 8.29 19.56
CA THR A 331 3.89 7.54 20.29
C THR A 331 3.23 8.47 21.29
N TYR A 332 1.89 8.51 21.27
CA TYR A 332 1.11 9.35 22.16
C TYR A 332 0.04 8.55 22.89
N LYS A 333 -0.15 8.85 24.18
CA LYS A 333 -1.23 8.27 24.97
C LYS A 333 -2.56 8.88 24.52
N LEU A 334 -3.55 8.04 24.19
CA LEU A 334 -4.87 8.49 23.72
C LEU A 334 -5.56 9.46 24.69
N TYR A 335 -5.34 9.28 25.99
CA TYR A 335 -5.90 10.14 27.03
C TYR A 335 -5.08 11.42 27.28
N GLU A 336 -3.97 11.68 26.58
CA GLU A 336 -3.18 12.92 26.70
C GLU A 336 -3.15 13.72 25.38
N VAL A 337 -4.09 13.41 24.48
CA VAL A 337 -4.19 14.00 23.15
C VAL A 337 -5.60 14.51 22.92
N ILE A 338 -5.70 15.67 22.25
CA ILE A 338 -6.97 16.22 21.76
C ILE A 338 -6.94 16.26 20.24
N THR A 339 -8.06 15.90 19.61
CA THR A 339 -8.26 16.11 18.18
C THR A 339 -9.24 17.24 17.92
N ARG A 340 -8.94 18.07 16.92
CA ARG A 340 -9.82 19.14 16.46
C ARG A 340 -9.92 19.09 14.95
N VAL A 341 -11.14 19.02 14.42
CA VAL A 341 -11.39 19.16 12.98
C VAL A 341 -11.53 20.62 12.62
N TYR A 342 -10.91 21.01 11.51
CA TYR A 342 -10.95 22.36 11.00
C TYR A 342 -12.16 22.56 10.09
N LYS A 343 -12.80 23.72 10.22
CA LYS A 343 -13.75 24.23 9.23
C LYS A 343 -12.99 24.80 8.04
N ASP A 344 -13.65 24.92 6.90
CA ASP A 344 -13.02 25.40 5.67
C ASP A 344 -12.42 26.81 5.82
N SER A 345 -13.02 27.66 6.66
CA SER A 345 -12.51 29.01 6.99
C SER A 345 -11.28 29.03 7.89
N GLU A 346 -10.95 27.91 8.54
CA GLU A 346 -9.83 27.79 9.48
C GLU A 346 -8.64 27.01 8.88
N LEU A 347 -8.75 26.59 7.62
CA LEU A 347 -7.70 25.81 6.96
C LEU A 347 -6.43 26.65 6.77
N MET A 348 -5.29 25.99 6.95
CA MET A 348 -3.98 26.62 6.81
C MET A 348 -3.49 26.67 5.34
N ASP A 349 -4.17 25.95 4.45
CA ASP A 349 -3.96 25.88 3.00
C ASP A 349 -5.21 25.30 2.31
N ASP A 350 -5.14 25.07 1.00
CA ASP A 350 -6.26 24.58 0.19
C ASP A 350 -6.62 23.09 0.44
N ARG A 351 -5.91 22.37 1.32
CA ARG A 351 -6.22 20.97 1.59
C ARG A 351 -7.47 20.85 2.47
N PRO A 352 -8.53 20.16 1.98
CA PRO A 352 -9.72 19.94 2.77
C PRO A 352 -9.50 18.79 3.75
N HIS A 353 -10.51 18.59 4.62
CA HIS A 353 -10.58 17.44 5.53
C HIS A 353 -9.42 17.41 6.55
N CYS A 354 -8.99 18.59 6.98
CA CYS A 354 -7.89 18.74 7.93
C CYS A 354 -8.35 18.65 9.39
N PHE A 355 -7.47 18.11 10.22
CA PHE A 355 -7.63 18.02 11.66
C PHE A 355 -6.27 18.09 12.36
N THR A 356 -6.24 18.46 13.63
CA THR A 356 -5.01 18.43 14.42
C THR A 356 -4.99 17.29 15.42
N LEU A 357 -3.79 16.79 15.68
CA LEU A 357 -3.46 15.97 16.83
C LEU A 357 -2.66 16.83 17.82
N GLN A 358 -3.34 17.38 18.83
CA GLN A 358 -2.74 18.24 19.84
C GLN A 358 -2.17 17.39 20.97
N THR A 359 -0.86 17.46 21.15
CA THR A 359 -0.14 16.67 22.17
C THR A 359 0.01 17.47 23.45
N GLY A 360 0.08 16.80 24.59
CA GLY A 360 0.38 17.44 25.87
C GLY A 360 1.82 17.96 26.03
N ASP A 361 2.68 17.76 25.04
CA ASP A 361 4.05 18.28 25.01
C ASP A 361 4.11 19.70 24.39
N ALA A 362 5.32 20.14 24.01
CA ALA A 362 5.55 21.45 23.37
C ALA A 362 4.64 21.65 22.14
N VAL A 363 4.26 22.91 21.86
CA VAL A 363 3.37 23.25 20.72
C VAL A 363 3.93 22.73 19.39
N SER A 364 5.26 22.70 19.26
CA SER A 364 5.97 22.17 18.09
C SER A 364 5.67 20.70 17.77
N ASN A 365 5.13 19.93 18.72
CA ASN A 365 4.77 18.52 18.53
C ASN A 365 3.31 18.34 18.09
N HIS A 366 2.55 19.42 17.91
CA HIS A 366 1.18 19.34 17.39
C HIS A 366 1.23 19.01 15.91
N HIS A 367 0.47 17.99 15.50
CA HIS A 367 0.43 17.56 14.12
C HIS A 367 -0.78 18.16 13.42
N TYR A 368 -0.57 18.82 12.27
CA TYR A 368 -1.64 19.25 11.37
C TYR A 368 -1.80 18.21 10.26
N LEU A 369 -2.95 17.54 10.22
CA LEU A 369 -3.16 16.31 9.47
C LEU A 369 -4.31 16.46 8.48
N CYS A 370 -4.30 15.68 7.38
CA CYS A 370 -5.39 15.63 6.41
C CYS A 370 -5.68 14.19 5.93
N THR A 371 -6.94 13.93 5.54
CA THR A 371 -7.36 12.69 4.87
C THR A 371 -7.71 12.94 3.40
N GLN A 372 -7.82 11.90 2.57
CA GLN A 372 -8.13 12.09 1.14
C GLN A 372 -9.61 12.41 0.93
N THR A 373 -10.48 11.88 1.80
CA THR A 373 -11.92 12.12 1.74
C THR A 373 -12.50 12.50 3.10
N ARG A 374 -13.66 13.16 3.09
CA ARG A 374 -14.45 13.43 4.31
C ARG A 374 -14.87 12.15 5.02
N SER A 375 -15.18 11.08 4.28
CA SER A 375 -15.54 9.78 4.86
C SER A 375 -14.41 9.21 5.70
N GLU A 376 -13.17 9.27 5.20
CA GLU A 376 -11.99 8.84 5.95
C GLU A 376 -11.78 9.68 7.21
N LEU A 377 -11.98 11.01 7.15
CA LEU A 377 -11.90 11.87 8.33
C LEU A 377 -12.90 11.43 9.41
N ASN A 378 -14.15 11.18 9.02
CA ASN A 378 -15.18 10.72 9.95
C ASN A 378 -14.83 9.37 10.57
N VAL A 379 -14.24 8.44 9.79
CA VAL A 379 -13.77 7.15 10.32
C VAL A 379 -12.66 7.37 11.35
N TRP A 380 -11.68 8.24 11.07
CA TRP A 380 -10.60 8.59 11.99
C TRP A 380 -11.10 9.22 13.29
N GLN A 381 -11.99 10.22 13.21
CA GLN A 381 -12.58 10.85 14.40
C GLN A 381 -13.28 9.82 15.29
N ASN A 382 -14.13 8.99 14.68
CA ASN A 382 -14.87 7.96 15.39
C ASN A 382 -13.94 6.89 16.00
N ALA A 383 -12.87 6.52 15.28
CA ALA A 383 -11.89 5.56 15.77
C ALA A 383 -11.13 6.11 16.98
N ILE A 384 -10.65 7.35 16.92
CA ILE A 384 -9.94 8.02 18.02
C ILE A 384 -10.87 8.16 19.22
N GLN A 385 -12.09 8.65 19.02
CA GLN A 385 -13.06 8.85 20.10
C GLN A 385 -13.42 7.53 20.82
N ARG A 386 -13.65 6.44 20.09
CA ARG A 386 -13.89 5.11 20.68
C ARG A 386 -12.65 4.59 21.42
N ALA A 387 -11.48 4.76 20.81
CA ALA A 387 -10.23 4.29 21.41
C ALA A 387 -9.89 5.07 22.70
N THR A 388 -10.10 6.38 22.73
CA THR A 388 -9.93 7.20 23.94
C THR A 388 -10.84 6.73 25.06
N GLN A 389 -12.12 6.46 24.79
CA GLN A 389 -13.04 5.91 25.79
C GLN A 389 -12.59 4.56 26.32
N ALA A 390 -12.16 3.65 25.43
CA ALA A 390 -11.65 2.34 25.83
C ALA A 390 -10.38 2.47 26.68
N ALA A 391 -9.47 3.36 26.28
CA ALA A 391 -8.23 3.63 27.00
C ALA A 391 -8.50 4.20 28.40
N VAL A 392 -9.40 5.17 28.54
CA VAL A 392 -9.77 5.76 29.84
C VAL A 392 -10.50 4.74 30.73
N SER A 393 -11.45 3.99 30.16
CA SER A 393 -12.19 2.95 30.89
C SER A 393 -11.26 1.87 31.44
N LYS A 394 -10.25 1.48 30.65
CA LYS A 394 -9.21 0.54 31.08
C LYS A 394 -8.26 1.16 32.11
N LEU A 395 -7.88 2.43 31.94
CA LEU A 395 -6.96 3.13 32.84
C LEU A 395 -7.56 3.31 34.23
N GLY A 396 -8.86 3.64 34.30
CA GLY A 396 -9.65 3.81 35.52
C GLY A 396 -9.29 5.05 36.32
N THR A 397 -8.00 5.28 36.59
CA THR A 397 -7.49 6.42 37.37
C THR A 397 -6.19 6.96 36.78
N LYS A 398 -5.98 8.27 36.90
CA LYS A 398 -4.73 8.94 36.51
C LYS A 398 -4.42 10.07 37.48
N THR A 399 -3.19 10.10 37.99
CA THR A 399 -2.70 11.13 38.91
C THR A 399 -1.65 12.01 38.26
N TYR A 400 -1.75 13.32 38.49
CA TYR A 400 -0.76 14.32 38.16
C TYR A 400 -0.21 14.96 39.44
N GLY A 401 1.10 15.16 39.50
CA GLY A 401 1.73 15.94 40.57
C GLY A 401 1.50 17.43 40.33
N CYS A 402 1.02 18.12 41.36
CA CYS A 402 0.71 19.54 41.33
C CYS A 402 1.18 20.24 42.61
N THR A 403 1.14 21.57 42.61
CA THR A 403 1.27 22.41 43.80
C THR A 403 -0.07 23.07 44.10
N TRP A 404 -0.53 22.97 45.35
CA TRP A 404 -1.74 23.63 45.82
C TRP A 404 -1.44 24.32 47.15
N ARG A 405 -1.65 25.65 47.22
CA ARG A 405 -1.35 26.47 48.41
C ARG A 405 0.06 26.22 48.97
N LYS A 406 1.06 26.17 48.09
CA LYS A 406 2.48 25.89 48.39
C LYS A 406 2.77 24.46 48.92
N LYS A 407 1.82 23.53 48.84
CA LYS A 407 2.01 22.12 49.19
C LYS A 407 2.08 21.27 47.93
N VAL A 408 2.94 20.25 47.94
CA VAL A 408 3.01 19.25 46.87
C VAL A 408 1.87 18.26 47.05
N VAL A 409 1.05 18.12 46.01
CA VAL A 409 -0.19 17.35 46.04
C VAL A 409 -0.31 16.45 44.82
N GLY A 410 -1.08 15.39 44.92
CA GLY A 410 -1.52 14.59 43.78
C GLY A 410 -2.95 14.93 43.42
N LEU A 411 -3.19 15.39 42.19
CA LEU A 411 -4.53 15.52 41.63
C LEU A 411 -4.85 14.26 40.81
N THR A 412 -5.83 13.49 41.27
CA THR A 412 -6.30 12.27 40.61
C THR A 412 -7.63 12.50 39.90
N PHE A 413 -7.70 12.07 38.66
CA PHE A 413 -8.94 11.78 37.95
C PHE A 413 -9.26 10.30 38.10
N ASP A 414 -10.41 9.99 38.67
CA ASP A 414 -10.91 8.63 38.85
C ASP A 414 -12.28 8.53 38.18
N LEU A 415 -12.44 7.55 37.29
CA LEU A 415 -13.65 7.44 36.47
C LEU A 415 -14.91 7.17 37.31
N SER A 416 -14.75 6.57 38.49
CA SER A 416 -15.83 6.25 39.42
C SER A 416 -16.13 7.39 40.40
N THR A 417 -15.09 7.96 41.02
CA THR A 417 -15.23 8.92 42.13
C THR A 417 -15.04 10.38 41.74
N GLY A 418 -14.51 10.68 40.56
CA GLY A 418 -14.29 12.04 40.05
C GLY A 418 -12.89 12.58 40.33
N PHE A 419 -12.83 13.80 40.86
CA PHE A 419 -11.60 14.51 41.21
C PHE A 419 -11.24 14.24 42.67
N THR A 420 -10.00 13.84 42.93
CA THR A 420 -9.46 13.74 44.30
C THR A 420 -8.14 14.47 44.39
N LEU A 421 -8.00 15.36 45.37
CA LEU A 421 -6.72 15.96 45.75
C LEU A 421 -6.26 15.34 47.06
N PHE A 422 -5.00 14.91 47.11
CA PHE A 422 -4.40 14.33 48.30
C PHE A 422 -2.97 14.84 48.49
N ASP A 423 -2.47 14.75 49.72
CA ASP A 423 -1.09 15.12 50.04
C ASP A 423 -0.09 14.16 49.38
N ALA A 424 0.87 14.67 48.61
CA ALA A 424 1.81 13.81 47.87
C ALA A 424 2.67 12.92 48.79
N GLN A 425 2.89 13.33 50.05
CA GLN A 425 3.64 12.56 51.05
C GLN A 425 2.79 11.47 51.70
N ASN A 426 1.47 11.63 51.74
CA ASN A 426 0.54 10.65 52.28
C ASN A 426 -0.71 10.52 51.41
N LYS A 427 -0.74 9.48 50.57
CA LYS A 427 -1.87 9.18 49.68
C LYS A 427 -3.21 8.99 50.38
N GLN A 428 -3.22 8.66 51.67
CA GLN A 428 -4.45 8.51 52.46
C GLN A 428 -4.98 9.86 52.98
N ALA A 429 -4.14 10.90 53.03
CA ALA A 429 -4.52 12.24 53.44
C ALA A 429 -5.22 12.97 52.28
N ILE A 430 -6.52 12.66 52.10
CA ILE A 430 -7.38 13.34 51.14
C ILE A 430 -7.65 14.76 51.63
N ILE A 431 -7.33 15.75 50.79
CA ILE A 431 -7.58 17.16 51.04
C ILE A 431 -9.02 17.51 50.67
N TRP A 432 -9.44 17.12 49.47
CA TRP A 432 -10.82 17.25 49.01
C TRP A 432 -11.15 16.25 47.90
N ARG A 433 -12.44 16.03 47.68
CA ARG A 433 -12.98 15.18 46.63
C ARG A 433 -14.25 15.76 46.05
N TYR A 434 -14.35 15.83 44.73
CA TYR A 434 -15.54 16.28 44.00
C TYR A 434 -15.89 15.30 42.88
N ARG A 435 -17.17 15.06 42.65
CA ARG A 435 -17.65 14.29 41.50
C ARG A 435 -17.54 15.10 40.22
N PHE A 436 -17.51 14.43 39.06
CA PHE A 436 -17.53 15.10 37.75
C PHE A 436 -18.73 16.04 37.57
N SER A 437 -19.92 15.67 38.08
CA SER A 437 -21.14 16.49 38.00
C SER A 437 -21.09 17.77 38.82
N GLN A 438 -20.14 17.89 39.75
CA GLN A 438 -19.96 19.08 40.57
C GLN A 438 -19.08 20.13 39.88
N LEU A 439 -18.34 19.78 38.81
CA LEU A 439 -17.55 20.75 38.06
C LEU A 439 -18.48 21.70 37.29
N LYS A 440 -18.38 22.99 37.58
CA LYS A 440 -19.16 24.06 36.94
C LYS A 440 -18.36 24.82 35.88
N GLY A 441 -17.05 24.89 36.05
CA GLY A 441 -16.16 25.57 35.12
C GLY A 441 -14.72 25.16 35.31
N SER A 442 -13.93 25.28 34.25
CA SER A 442 -12.49 25.13 34.28
C SER A 442 -11.86 26.22 33.43
N SER A 443 -10.74 26.77 33.89
CA SER A 443 -9.93 27.72 33.12
C SER A 443 -8.46 27.49 33.42
N ASP A 444 -7.59 27.99 32.56
CA ASP A 444 -6.14 27.86 32.71
C ASP A 444 -5.41 29.10 32.17
N ASP A 445 -4.14 29.25 32.55
CA ASP A 445 -3.29 30.35 32.11
C ASP A 445 -2.42 30.00 30.88
N ASN A 446 -2.61 28.82 30.28
CA ASN A 446 -1.79 28.21 29.23
C ASN A 446 -0.30 27.99 29.57
N ILE A 447 0.11 28.22 30.82
CA ILE A 447 1.49 28.13 31.29
C ILE A 447 1.61 26.94 32.24
N SER A 448 0.98 27.01 33.41
CA SER A 448 1.08 25.98 34.45
C SER A 448 -0.13 25.93 35.37
N THR A 449 -0.99 26.94 35.39
CA THR A 449 -2.05 27.07 36.39
C THR A 449 -3.38 26.62 35.82
N VAL A 450 -4.10 25.79 36.59
CA VAL A 450 -5.48 25.40 36.31
C VAL A 450 -6.39 25.84 37.46
N ARG A 451 -7.53 26.43 37.12
CA ARG A 451 -8.60 26.78 38.05
C ARG A 451 -9.82 25.92 37.77
N LEU A 452 -10.26 25.18 38.78
CA LEU A 452 -11.43 24.31 38.72
C LEU A 452 -12.50 24.85 39.68
N GLN A 453 -13.69 25.08 39.15
CA GLN A 453 -14.83 25.60 39.92
C GLN A 453 -15.79 24.46 40.21
N PHE A 454 -15.98 24.15 41.49
CA PHE A 454 -16.84 23.06 41.94
C PHE A 454 -18.02 23.61 42.73
N HIS A 455 -19.21 23.08 42.46
CA HIS A 455 -20.36 23.32 43.30
C HIS A 455 -20.33 22.42 44.54
N ASN A 456 -20.32 23.03 45.72
CA ASN A 456 -20.38 22.34 47.00
C ASN A 456 -21.85 22.24 47.46
N PRO A 457 -22.47 21.04 47.43
CA PRO A 457 -23.87 20.86 47.77
C PRO A 457 -24.19 21.13 49.24
N ASN A 458 -23.20 21.13 50.13
CA ASN A 458 -23.42 21.38 51.56
C ASN A 458 -23.52 22.88 51.87
N THR A 459 -22.89 23.72 51.07
CA THR A 459 -22.85 25.19 51.28
C THR A 459 -23.64 25.95 50.23
N ASP A 460 -24.06 25.26 49.16
CA ASP A 460 -24.67 25.82 47.95
C ASP A 460 -23.78 26.86 47.24
N GLN A 461 -22.49 26.90 47.55
CA GLN A 461 -21.52 27.83 46.96
C GLN A 461 -20.67 27.17 45.88
N VAL A 462 -20.11 28.00 45.00
CA VAL A 462 -19.10 27.59 44.02
C VAL A 462 -17.72 27.84 44.61
N GLU A 463 -16.96 26.77 44.82
CA GLU A 463 -15.60 26.80 45.33
C GLU A 463 -14.60 26.76 44.17
N THR A 464 -13.62 27.66 44.18
CA THR A 464 -12.55 27.69 43.18
C THR A 464 -11.29 27.06 43.74
N GLN A 465 -10.81 26.00 43.08
CA GLN A 465 -9.57 25.31 43.38
C GLN A 465 -8.53 25.66 42.32
N GLU A 466 -7.46 26.35 42.72
CA GLU A 466 -6.35 26.76 41.85
C GLU A 466 -5.12 25.90 42.14
N LEU A 467 -4.60 25.25 41.09
CA LEU A 467 -3.46 24.35 41.17
C LEU A 467 -2.41 24.73 40.13
N GLU A 468 -1.14 24.65 40.50
CA GLU A 468 -0.03 24.72 39.57
C GLU A 468 0.38 23.30 39.16
N CYS A 469 0.45 23.03 37.87
CA CYS A 469 0.84 21.75 37.29
C CYS A 469 1.96 21.95 36.26
N PRO A 470 3.14 21.33 36.43
CA PRO A 470 4.23 21.42 35.46
C PRO A 470 3.89 20.76 34.10
N HIS A 471 2.87 19.92 34.07
CA HIS A 471 2.39 19.23 32.86
C HIS A 471 0.94 19.60 32.55
N LEU A 472 0.61 20.89 32.65
CA LEU A 472 -0.75 21.44 32.50
C LEU A 472 -1.49 20.88 31.28
N ARG A 473 -0.88 20.86 30.09
CA ARG A 473 -1.55 20.38 28.87
C ARG A 473 -1.92 18.90 28.92
N LYS A 474 -1.02 18.04 29.41
CA LYS A 474 -1.32 16.61 29.61
C LYS A 474 -2.47 16.43 30.59
N LEU A 475 -2.45 17.20 31.68
CA LEU A 475 -3.51 17.20 32.67
C LEU A 475 -4.85 17.63 32.06
N LEU A 476 -4.90 18.72 31.30
CA LEU A 476 -6.12 19.22 30.65
C LEU A 476 -6.66 18.23 29.61
N HIS A 477 -5.79 17.67 28.77
CA HIS A 477 -6.17 16.66 27.78
C HIS A 477 -6.73 15.40 28.46
N CYS A 478 -6.11 14.96 29.56
CA CYS A 478 -6.58 13.83 30.36
C CYS A 478 -7.89 14.13 31.06
N MET A 479 -8.06 15.32 31.63
CA MET A 479 -9.32 15.75 32.21
C MET A 479 -10.44 15.71 31.17
N HIS A 480 -10.19 16.25 29.96
CA HIS A 480 -11.14 16.19 28.86
C HIS A 480 -11.48 14.75 28.48
N ALA A 481 -10.48 13.87 28.34
CA ALA A 481 -10.70 12.46 28.03
C ALA A 481 -11.57 11.73 29.09
N PHE A 482 -11.33 11.99 30.38
CA PHE A 482 -12.13 11.44 31.47
C PHE A 482 -13.57 11.98 31.48
N LEU A 483 -13.75 13.29 31.28
CA LEU A 483 -15.07 13.91 31.20
C LEU A 483 -15.87 13.40 30.00
N SER A 484 -15.28 13.37 28.80
CA SER A 484 -15.94 12.83 27.60
C SER A 484 -16.31 11.36 27.76
N THR A 485 -15.43 10.55 28.36
CA THR A 485 -15.72 9.14 28.64
C THR A 485 -16.85 8.99 29.65
N LYS A 486 -16.84 9.80 30.72
CA LYS A 486 -17.91 9.77 31.73
C LYS A 486 -19.26 10.16 31.11
N LEU A 487 -19.30 11.20 30.28
CA LEU A 487 -20.51 11.60 29.56
C LEU A 487 -21.02 10.48 28.64
N ALA A 488 -20.15 9.83 27.88
CA ALA A 488 -20.53 8.72 27.00
C ALA A 488 -21.10 7.51 27.75
N LEU A 489 -20.65 7.26 28.99
CA LEU A 489 -21.17 6.18 29.83
C LEU A 489 -22.54 6.50 30.45
N VAL A 490 -22.85 7.78 30.68
CA VAL A 490 -24.11 8.23 31.28
C VAL A 490 -25.19 8.49 30.22
N ASP A 491 -24.79 9.01 29.06
CA ASP A 491 -25.65 9.24 27.90
C ASP A 491 -24.94 8.77 26.61
N PRO A 492 -25.21 7.53 26.16
CA PRO A 492 -24.64 7.00 24.92
C PRO A 492 -25.05 7.78 23.65
N THR A 493 -26.13 8.59 23.71
CA THR A 493 -26.64 9.37 22.57
C THR A 493 -25.94 10.72 22.41
N PHE A 494 -25.38 11.28 23.48
CA PHE A 494 -24.60 12.53 23.48
C PHE A 494 -23.43 12.50 22.47
N MET A 495 -22.83 11.33 22.29
CA MET A 495 -21.71 11.15 21.37
C MET A 495 -22.11 11.18 19.90
N ARG A 496 -23.40 10.99 19.59
CA ARG A 496 -23.95 11.13 18.22
C ARG A 496 -24.29 12.59 17.91
N SER A 497 -24.64 13.41 18.90
CA SER A 497 -24.99 14.82 18.68
C SER A 497 -23.76 15.71 18.47
N THR A 498 -22.59 15.37 19.04
CA THR A 498 -21.35 16.12 18.78
C THR A 498 -20.81 15.92 17.35
N THR A 499 -21.32 14.94 16.60
CA THR A 499 -21.05 14.74 15.17
C THR A 499 -21.99 15.52 14.24
N ALA A 500 -23.05 16.12 14.77
CA ALA A 500 -23.93 17.00 14.02
C ALA A 500 -23.51 18.46 14.29
N ILE A 501 -23.00 19.12 13.26
CA ILE A 501 -22.87 20.58 13.27
C ILE A 501 -24.29 21.16 13.26
N PRO A 502 -24.62 22.17 14.09
CA PRO A 502 -25.90 22.88 13.97
C PRO A 502 -25.91 23.62 12.63
N GLY A 503 -26.73 23.18 11.67
CA GLY A 503 -26.79 23.83 10.36
C GLY A 503 -27.62 23.17 9.26
N GLU A 504 -28.03 21.90 9.38
CA GLU A 504 -28.93 21.29 8.39
C GLU A 504 -30.32 21.11 8.97
N GLY A 505 -31.13 22.18 8.84
CA GLY A 505 -32.59 22.04 8.78
C GLY A 505 -33.00 21.48 7.41
N PRO A 506 -34.12 20.75 7.32
CA PRO A 506 -34.53 20.12 6.07
C PRO A 506 -35.15 21.16 5.14
N HIS A 507 -34.50 21.43 4.01
CA HIS A 507 -35.15 21.95 2.80
C HIS A 507 -34.50 21.37 1.56
#